data_AF-A0AAE3QZ38-F1
#
_entry.id   AF-A0AAE3QZ38-F1
#
_cell.length_a   1.000
_cell.length_b   1.000
_cell.length_c   1.000
_cell.angle_alpha   90.00
_cell.angle_beta   90.00
_cell.angle_gamma   90.00
#
_symmetry.space_group_name_H-M   'P 1'
#
loop_
_entity.id
_entity.type
_entity.pdbx_description
1 polymer ?
#
loop_
_entity_poly.entity_id
_entity_poly.type
_entity_poly.pdbx_seq_one_letter_code
_entity_poly.pdbx_strand_id
1 'polypeptide(L)'
;MKKIWSTEGWKALLARKYKLDVLQYVIFLSDSKPRMRTQLILTDLVFSFQLVQFSTIDYELFLSSEKGDEVVFAVLGKFGDSKPEQVARRIYERLQQTSVSQMELDKHLHNYGYWLTCVN
;
A
#
# COMPACT_ATOMS: atom_id res chain seq x y z
N MET A 1 18.25 16.80 6.04
CA MET A 1 18.18 15.72 5.02
C MET A 1 17.29 14.60 5.56
N LYS A 2 16.08 14.44 5.02
CA LYS A 2 15.20 13.30 5.36
C LYS A 2 15.66 12.11 4.51
N LYS A 3 16.30 11.10 5.14
CA LYS A 3 16.75 9.88 4.47
C LYS A 3 15.52 9.06 4.07
N ILE A 4 15.23 9.02 2.78
CA ILE A 4 14.41 7.97 2.15
C ILE A 4 15.40 6.86 1.80
N TRP A 5 15.20 5.67 2.37
CA TRP A 5 16.00 4.49 2.03
C TRP A 5 15.84 4.22 0.53
N SER A 6 16.95 4.25 -0.21
CA SER A 6 16.94 4.10 -1.67
C SER A 6 16.59 2.66 -2.03
N THR A 7 15.33 2.42 -2.40
CA THR A 7 14.84 1.15 -2.96
C THR A 7 15.47 0.81 -4.32
N GLU A 8 16.21 1.75 -4.92
CA GLU A 8 16.80 1.60 -6.25
C GLU A 8 17.96 0.63 -6.33
N GLY A 9 18.80 0.62 -5.29
CA GLY A 9 19.88 -0.35 -5.21
C GLY A 9 19.35 -1.76 -5.31
N TRP A 10 18.21 -2.04 -4.66
CA TRP A 10 17.58 -3.35 -4.68
C TRP A 10 17.05 -3.73 -6.06
N LYS A 11 16.33 -2.83 -6.73
CA LYS A 11 15.83 -3.09 -8.09
C LYS A 11 16.97 -3.41 -9.06
N ALA A 12 18.03 -2.60 -9.07
CA ALA A 12 19.19 -2.81 -9.93
C ALA A 12 19.94 -4.12 -9.60
N LEU A 13 20.08 -4.44 -8.31
CA LEU A 13 20.70 -5.69 -7.86
C LEU A 13 19.88 -6.92 -8.27
N LEU A 14 18.55 -6.89 -8.11
CA LEU A 14 17.65 -7.97 -8.49
C LEU A 14 17.66 -8.21 -10.00
N ALA A 15 17.56 -7.14 -10.79
CA ALA A 15 17.64 -7.22 -12.25
C ALA A 15 19.00 -7.77 -12.71
N ARG A 16 20.10 -7.34 -12.09
CA ARG A 16 21.45 -7.83 -12.43
C ARG A 16 21.63 -9.30 -12.09
N LYS A 17 21.30 -9.71 -10.86
CA LYS A 17 21.58 -11.04 -10.32
C LYS A 17 20.60 -12.10 -10.84
N TYR A 18 19.32 -11.76 -10.92
CA TYR A 18 18.25 -12.72 -11.21
C TYR A 18 17.56 -12.48 -12.56
N LYS A 19 17.94 -11.44 -13.31
CA LYS A 19 17.35 -11.10 -14.62
C LYS A 19 15.83 -10.93 -14.58
N LEU A 20 15.29 -10.56 -13.43
CA LEU A 20 13.87 -10.29 -13.23
C LEU A 20 13.54 -8.86 -13.63
N ASP A 21 12.43 -8.69 -14.34
CA ASP A 21 11.83 -7.37 -14.52
C ASP A 21 11.09 -7.00 -13.24
N VAL A 22 11.59 -5.97 -12.54
CA VAL A 22 11.09 -5.56 -11.23
C VAL A 22 10.27 -4.28 -11.38
N LEU A 23 8.97 -4.42 -11.19
CA LEU A 23 8.06 -3.30 -11.10
C LEU A 23 8.21 -2.63 -9.72
N GLN A 24 8.29 -1.30 -9.72
CA GLN A 24 8.42 -0.53 -8.50
C GLN A 24 7.28 0.47 -8.38
N TYR A 25 6.57 0.33 -7.27
CA TYR A 25 5.46 1.19 -6.89
C TYR A 25 5.78 1.91 -5.58
N VAL A 26 5.46 3.19 -5.52
CA VAL A 26 5.47 3.98 -4.28
C VAL A 26 4.02 4.29 -3.94
N ILE A 27 3.65 3.97 -2.71
CA ILE A 27 2.30 4.21 -2.19
C ILE A 27 2.27 5.58 -1.53
N PHE A 28 1.32 6.42 -1.93
CA PHE A 28 1.08 7.74 -1.34
C PHE A 28 -0.28 7.74 -0.62
N LEU A 29 -0.25 8.01 0.68
CA LEU A 29 -1.40 7.86 1.59
C LEU A 29 -2.13 9.18 1.90
N SER A 30 -1.64 10.32 1.44
CA SER A 30 -2.29 11.61 1.71
C SER A 30 -3.32 11.94 0.62
N ASP A 31 -4.35 12.68 0.99
CA ASP A 31 -5.34 13.26 0.06
C ASP A 31 -4.78 14.40 -0.79
N SER A 32 -3.66 14.98 -0.35
CA SER A 32 -3.02 16.07 -1.09
C SER A 32 -2.43 15.58 -2.41
N LYS A 33 -2.37 16.47 -3.42
CA LYS A 33 -1.67 16.12 -4.66
C LYS A 33 -0.18 15.87 -4.37
N PRO A 34 0.36 14.69 -4.72
CA PRO A 34 1.76 14.40 -4.47
C PRO A 34 2.66 15.36 -5.25
N ARG A 35 3.62 15.97 -4.55
CA ARG A 35 4.62 16.89 -5.13
C ARG A 35 5.96 16.22 -5.43
N MET A 36 6.09 14.93 -5.08
CA MET A 36 7.30 14.16 -5.30
C MET A 36 7.51 13.90 -6.80
N ARG A 37 8.72 14.14 -7.31
CA ARG A 37 9.08 13.77 -8.68
C ARG A 37 9.18 12.25 -8.78
N THR A 38 8.51 11.67 -9.77
CA THR A 38 8.51 10.22 -10.04
C THR A 38 9.65 9.77 -10.96
N GLN A 39 10.41 10.74 -11.49
CA GLN A 39 11.55 10.50 -12.36
C GLN A 39 12.74 11.37 -11.94
N LEU A 40 13.92 10.77 -12.00
CA LEU A 40 15.20 11.44 -11.86
C LEU A 40 16.04 11.11 -13.10
N ILE A 41 16.35 12.13 -13.89
CA ILE A 41 17.15 12.02 -15.10
C ILE A 41 18.48 12.72 -14.85
N LEU A 42 19.56 11.96 -14.95
CA LEU A 42 20.95 12.39 -14.94
C LEU A 42 21.61 11.94 -16.25
N THR A 43 22.79 12.48 -16.57
CA THR A 43 23.50 12.25 -17.85
C THR A 43 23.57 10.76 -18.24
N ASP A 44 23.87 9.88 -17.28
CA ASP A 44 24.05 8.44 -17.51
C ASP A 44 23.08 7.57 -16.69
N LEU A 45 22.07 8.16 -16.07
CA LEU A 45 21.13 7.45 -15.21
C LEU A 45 19.72 8.01 -15.34
N VAL A 46 18.79 7.16 -15.77
CA VAL A 46 17.36 7.43 -15.69
C VAL A 46 16.77 6.52 -14.62
N PHE A 47 16.20 7.14 -13.59
CA PHE A 47 15.46 6.46 -12.55
C PHE A 47 13.98 6.86 -12.61
N SER A 48 13.08 5.87 -12.53
CA SER A 48 11.64 6.10 -12.45
C SER A 48 10.92 5.03 -11.64
N PHE A 49 9.80 5.43 -11.05
CA PHE A 49 8.87 4.56 -10.33
C PHE A 49 7.43 4.99 -10.58
N GLN A 50 6.49 4.07 -10.36
CA GLN A 50 5.07 4.39 -10.43
C GLN A 50 4.57 4.84 -9.06
N LEU A 51 3.95 6.01 -8.99
CA LEU A 51 3.34 6.52 -7.77
C LEU A 51 1.85 6.20 -7.79
N VAL A 52 1.37 5.48 -6.77
CA VAL A 52 -0.04 5.12 -6.60
C VAL A 52 -0.58 5.90 -5.41
N GLN A 53 -1.55 6.77 -5.67
CA GLN A 53 -2.23 7.52 -4.62
C GLN A 53 -3.46 6.74 -4.15
N PHE A 54 -3.38 6.12 -2.97
CA PHE A 54 -4.43 5.24 -2.46
C PHE A 54 -5.73 5.98 -2.14
N SER A 55 -5.63 7.25 -1.74
CA SER A 55 -6.79 8.15 -1.55
C SER A 55 -7.60 8.44 -2.81
N THR A 56 -7.14 7.98 -3.99
CA THR A 56 -7.91 8.07 -5.24
C THR A 56 -8.60 6.76 -5.62
N ILE A 57 -8.26 5.65 -4.98
CA ILE A 57 -8.76 4.30 -5.29
C ILE A 57 -9.96 4.03 -4.40
N ASP A 58 -11.08 3.57 -4.98
CA ASP A 58 -12.26 3.18 -4.21
C ASP A 58 -11.92 2.01 -3.27
N TYR A 59 -12.25 2.16 -1.98
CA TYR A 59 -12.03 1.13 -0.97
C TYR A 59 -12.75 -0.19 -1.27
N GLU A 60 -13.85 -0.15 -2.04
CA GLU A 60 -14.60 -1.33 -2.47
C GLU A 60 -13.76 -2.30 -3.30
N LEU A 61 -12.77 -1.79 -4.06
CA LEU A 61 -11.85 -2.61 -4.84
C LEU A 61 -11.14 -3.63 -3.94
N PHE A 62 -10.63 -3.17 -2.81
CA PHE A 62 -9.90 -3.99 -1.84
C PHE A 62 -10.85 -4.88 -1.04
N LEU A 63 -12.03 -4.37 -0.64
CA LEU A 63 -13.05 -5.17 0.05
C LEU A 63 -13.53 -6.36 -0.78
N SER A 64 -13.56 -6.22 -2.11
CA SER A 64 -13.98 -7.30 -3.00
C SER A 64 -12.95 -8.45 -3.11
N SER A 65 -11.73 -8.28 -2.60
CA SER A 65 -10.69 -9.31 -2.70
C SER A 65 -11.05 -10.58 -1.91
N GLU A 66 -10.53 -11.70 -2.39
CA GLU A 66 -10.59 -13.00 -1.71
C GLU A 66 -9.43 -13.19 -0.72
N LYS A 67 -8.39 -12.35 -0.80
CA LYS A 67 -7.23 -12.43 0.10
C LYS A 67 -7.36 -11.43 1.23
N GLY A 68 -7.30 -11.90 2.47
CA GLY A 68 -7.36 -11.03 3.65
C GLY A 68 -6.31 -9.91 3.64
N ASP A 69 -5.08 -10.20 3.19
CA ASP A 69 -4.00 -9.21 3.03
C ASP A 69 -4.33 -8.07 2.05
N GLU A 70 -5.21 -8.31 1.08
CA GLU A 70 -5.65 -7.28 0.13
C GLU A 70 -6.87 -6.52 0.69
N VAL A 71 -7.79 -7.21 1.38
CA VAL A 71 -8.96 -6.61 2.05
C VAL A 71 -8.54 -5.56 3.07
N VAL A 72 -7.46 -5.86 3.81
CA VAL A 72 -6.69 -4.96 4.65
C VAL A 72 -6.57 -3.57 3.98
N PHE A 73 -6.07 -3.49 2.74
CA PHE A 73 -5.78 -2.21 2.07
C PHE A 73 -7.00 -1.30 1.84
N ALA A 74 -8.23 -1.80 2.00
CA ALA A 74 -9.44 -0.99 1.94
C ALA A 74 -9.39 0.22 2.88
N VAL A 75 -8.75 0.12 4.04
CA VAL A 75 -8.65 1.24 5.00
C VAL A 75 -7.88 2.44 4.45
N LEU A 76 -7.00 2.22 3.46
CA LEU A 76 -6.19 3.26 2.84
C LEU A 76 -6.90 3.86 1.61
N GLY A 77 -8.01 3.27 1.18
CA GLY A 77 -8.78 3.71 0.02
C GLY A 77 -9.64 4.95 0.29
N LYS A 78 -10.27 5.44 -0.77
CA LYS A 78 -11.22 6.54 -0.76
C LYS A 78 -12.59 6.04 -0.32
N PHE A 79 -13.10 6.52 0.82
CA PHE A 79 -14.40 6.11 1.36
C PHE A 79 -15.61 6.77 0.69
N GLY A 80 -15.39 7.86 -0.06
CA GLY A 80 -16.47 8.64 -0.65
C GLY A 80 -17.39 9.22 0.43
N ASP A 81 -18.68 8.95 0.31
CA ASP A 81 -19.70 9.37 1.29
C ASP A 81 -19.89 8.37 2.45
N SER A 82 -19.14 7.26 2.45
CA SER A 82 -19.24 6.24 3.48
C SER A 82 -18.64 6.73 4.80
N LYS A 83 -19.36 6.50 5.90
CA LYS A 83 -18.84 6.83 7.24
C LYS A 83 -17.67 5.90 7.60
N PRO A 84 -16.54 6.41 8.12
CA PRO A 84 -15.38 5.60 8.48
C PRO A 84 -15.70 4.41 9.38
N GLU A 85 -16.63 4.56 10.32
CA GLU A 85 -17.04 3.48 11.22
C GLU A 85 -17.76 2.35 10.48
N GLN A 86 -18.57 2.69 9.47
CA GLN A 86 -19.25 1.69 8.63
C GLN A 86 -18.22 0.96 7.76
N VAL A 87 -17.25 1.68 7.20
CA VAL A 87 -16.18 1.09 6.41
C VAL A 87 -15.33 0.16 7.26
N ALA A 88 -14.90 0.59 8.44
CA ALA A 88 -14.12 -0.23 9.37
C ALA A 88 -14.85 -1.54 9.74
N ARG A 89 -16.17 -1.46 10.00
CA ARG A 89 -16.98 -2.66 10.27
C ARG A 89 -17.01 -3.61 9.07
N ARG A 90 -17.20 -3.09 7.86
CA ARG A 90 -17.22 -3.90 6.63
C ARG A 90 -15.87 -4.56 6.36
N ILE A 91 -14.77 -3.85 6.61
CA ILE A 91 -13.41 -4.42 6.53
C ILE A 91 -13.26 -5.57 7.52
N TYR A 92 -13.67 -5.38 8.77
CA TYR A 92 -13.62 -6.42 9.79
C TYR A 92 -14.43 -7.66 9.39
N GLU A 93 -15.69 -7.47 8.99
CA GLU A 93 -16.56 -8.56 8.52
C GLU A 93 -15.95 -9.32 7.35
N ARG A 94 -15.33 -8.59 6.41
CA ARG A 94 -14.70 -9.21 5.24
C ARG A 94 -13.43 -9.97 5.62
N LEU A 95 -12.61 -9.43 6.51
CA LEU A 95 -11.42 -10.13 7.02
C LEU A 95 -11.81 -11.45 7.69
N GLN A 96 -12.86 -11.46 8.52
CA GLN A 96 -13.39 -12.69 9.11
C GLN A 96 -13.78 -13.75 8.07
N GLN A 97 -14.34 -13.32 6.93
CA GLN A 97 -14.74 -14.23 5.85
C GLN A 97 -13.55 -14.76 5.04
N THR A 98 -12.48 -13.97 4.90
CA THR A 98 -11.29 -14.34 4.11
C THR A 98 -10.19 -15.02 4.92
N SER A 99 -10.21 -14.91 6.25
CA SER A 99 -9.28 -15.60 7.13
C SER A 99 -9.67 -17.06 7.31
N VAL A 100 -8.72 -17.97 7.12
CA VAL A 100 -8.95 -19.41 7.28
C VAL A 100 -8.93 -19.81 8.75
N SER A 101 -8.30 -19.00 9.61
CA SER A 101 -8.24 -19.21 11.06
C SER A 101 -8.27 -17.92 11.88
N GLN A 102 -8.64 -18.04 13.16
CA GLN A 102 -8.58 -16.92 14.12
C GLN A 102 -7.16 -16.33 14.24
N MET A 103 -6.12 -17.16 14.09
CA MET A 103 -4.73 -16.71 14.16
C MET A 103 -4.34 -15.82 12.97
N GLU A 104 -4.87 -16.09 11.78
CA GLU A 104 -4.65 -15.22 10.61
C GLU A 104 -5.39 -13.89 10.77
N LEU A 105 -6.62 -13.92 11.27
CA LEU A 105 -7.38 -12.71 11.58
C LEU A 105 -6.64 -11.82 12.59
N ASP A 106 -6.17 -12.42 13.69
CA ASP A 106 -5.43 -11.71 14.74
C ASP A 106 -4.12 -11.12 14.20
N LYS A 107 -3.44 -11.81 13.28
CA LYS A 107 -2.26 -11.28 12.59
C LYS A 107 -2.58 -10.04 11.77
N HIS A 108 -3.66 -10.05 10.98
CA HIS A 108 -4.05 -8.87 10.20
C HIS A 108 -4.41 -7.69 11.12
N LEU A 109 -5.17 -7.94 12.18
CA LEU A 109 -5.57 -6.91 13.16
C LEU A 109 -4.37 -6.35 13.96
N HIS A 110 -3.44 -7.22 14.38
CA HIS A 110 -2.24 -6.83 15.10
C HIS A 110 -1.32 -5.96 14.25
N ASN A 111 -1.06 -6.39 13.01
CA ASN A 111 -0.29 -5.60 12.06
C ASN A 111 -0.93 -4.22 11.91
N TYR A 112 -2.26 -4.15 11.80
CA TYR A 112 -3.01 -2.90 11.70
C TYR A 112 -2.88 -1.95 12.89
N GLY A 113 -2.93 -2.48 14.11
CA GLY A 113 -2.77 -1.67 15.31
C GLY A 113 -1.42 -0.94 15.33
N TYR A 114 -0.35 -1.59 14.88
CA TYR A 114 0.97 -0.97 14.76
C TYR A 114 1.04 0.10 13.67
N TRP A 115 0.44 -0.12 12.49
CA TRP A 115 0.45 0.88 11.41
C TRP A 115 -0.24 2.19 11.79
N LEU A 116 -1.35 2.14 12.54
CA LEU A 116 -2.05 3.35 13.02
C LEU A 116 -1.20 4.18 14.01
N THR A 117 -0.31 3.55 14.78
CA THR A 117 0.60 4.28 15.68
C THR A 117 1.75 4.97 14.94
N CYS A 118 2.10 4.54 13.73
CA CYS A 118 3.18 5.15 12.94
C CYS A 118 2.69 6.24 11.97
N VAL A 119 1.38 6.40 11.79
CA VAL A 119 0.76 7.34 10.83
C VAL A 119 0.19 8.59 11.54
N ASN A 120 0.20 8.64 12.88
CA ASN A 120 -0.11 9.83 13.68
C ASN A 120 1.15 10.65 14.01
#